data_AF-A0A9P6A308-F1
#
_entry.id   AF-A0A9P6A308-F1
#
_cell.length_a   1.000
_cell.length_b   1.000
_cell.length_c   1.000
_cell.angle_alpha   90.00
_cell.angle_beta   90.00
_cell.angle_gamma   90.00
#
_symmetry.space_group_name_H-M   'P 1'
#
loop_
_entity.id
_entity.type
_entity.pdbx_description
1 polymer ?
#
loop_
_entity_poly.entity_id
_entity_poly.type
_entity_poly.pdbx_seq_one_letter_code
_entity_poly.pdbx_strand_id
1 'polypeptide(L)'
;MDATELSRWTRFAAKGGIGKCTATHDCVAESPEDLMFLKDDAIIVLMQLPEDTRDGEETSSGAGSGENGWYLGYCEGVVGRFQGKHVHFHSKLKRPVMTKRSSTAS
;
A
#
# COMPACT_ATOMS: atom_id res chain seq x y z
N MET A 1 0.34 8.99 -9.38
CA MET A 1 -1.02 8.91 -8.80
C MET A 1 -1.90 9.99 -9.43
N ASP A 2 -3.02 9.65 -10.08
CA ASP A 2 -4.00 10.65 -10.51
C ASP A 2 -5.10 10.89 -9.45
N ALA A 3 -5.87 11.98 -9.57
CA ALA A 3 -6.88 12.36 -8.58
C ALA A 3 -8.06 11.36 -8.46
N THR A 4 -8.40 10.69 -9.56
CA THR A 4 -9.46 9.66 -9.57
C THR A 4 -9.00 8.42 -8.84
N GLU A 5 -7.75 8.01 -9.07
CA GLU A 5 -7.12 6.89 -8.42
C GLU A 5 -6.96 7.14 -6.92
N LEU A 6 -6.45 8.32 -6.53
CA LEU A 6 -6.36 8.74 -5.14
C LEU A 6 -7.73 8.68 -4.44
N SER A 7 -8.77 9.20 -5.09
CA SER A 7 -10.14 9.16 -4.55
C SER A 7 -10.66 7.74 -4.34
N ARG A 8 -10.31 6.79 -5.23
CA ARG A 8 -10.66 5.37 -5.09
C ARG A 8 -9.94 4.74 -3.90
N TRP A 9 -8.65 5.02 -3.74
CA TRP A 9 -7.86 4.50 -2.63
C TRP A 9 -8.31 5.04 -1.28
N THR A 10 -8.59 6.33 -1.17
CA THR A 10 -9.12 6.93 0.06
C THR A 10 -10.46 6.28 0.47
N ARG A 11 -11.36 6.03 -0.50
CA ARG A 11 -12.62 5.32 -0.23
C ARG A 11 -12.40 3.85 0.18
N PHE A 12 -11.39 3.19 -0.37
CA PHE A 12 -11.04 1.83 0.01
C PHE A 12 -10.41 1.77 1.41
N ALA A 13 -9.55 2.74 1.73
CA ALA A 13 -8.95 2.91 3.05
C ALA A 13 -10.02 3.12 4.13
N ALA A 14 -11.05 3.93 3.85
CA ALA A 14 -12.19 4.13 4.75
C ALA A 14 -12.96 2.84 5.08
N LYS A 15 -12.86 1.81 4.22
CA LYS A 15 -13.42 0.47 4.45
C LYS A 15 -12.46 -0.49 5.15
N GLY A 16 -11.26 -0.02 5.52
CA GLY A 16 -10.22 -0.80 6.19
C GLY A 16 -9.26 -1.55 5.25
N GLY A 17 -9.30 -1.28 3.94
CA GLY A 17 -8.37 -1.86 2.97
C GLY A 17 -8.30 -3.39 3.00
N ILE A 18 -7.10 -3.94 2.79
CA ILE A 18 -6.79 -5.36 2.97
C ILE A 18 -6.32 -5.69 4.40
N GLY A 19 -6.03 -4.68 5.21
CA GLY A 19 -5.62 -4.84 6.60
C GLY A 19 -5.17 -3.54 7.24
N LYS A 20 -4.71 -3.63 8.48
CA LYS A 20 -4.18 -2.51 9.27
C LYS A 20 -2.85 -2.88 9.88
N CYS A 21 -1.99 -1.88 10.03
CA CYS A 21 -0.75 -1.97 10.77
C CYS A 21 -0.50 -0.70 11.58
N THR A 22 0.43 -0.78 12.52
CA THR A 22 0.92 0.36 13.29
C THR A 22 2.40 0.56 13.01
N ALA A 23 2.82 1.79 12.76
CA ALA A 23 4.23 2.13 12.57
C ALA A 23 5.04 1.84 13.84
N THR A 24 6.22 1.22 13.69
CA THR A 24 7.11 0.90 14.82
C THR A 24 8.16 1.97 15.07
N HIS A 25 8.40 2.85 14.10
CA HIS A 25 9.30 4.00 14.16
C HIS A 25 8.90 5.07 13.14
N ASP A 26 9.52 6.24 13.24
CA ASP A 26 9.33 7.35 12.31
C ASP A 26 9.95 7.04 10.95
N CYS A 27 9.21 7.28 9.87
CA CYS A 27 9.65 7.08 8.50
C CYS A 27 9.45 8.36 7.70
N VAL A 28 10.57 8.95 7.26
CA VAL A 28 10.57 10.13 6.39
C VAL A 28 10.51 9.67 4.93
N ALA A 29 9.61 10.26 4.15
CA ALA A 29 9.52 9.97 2.72
C ALA A 29 10.77 10.50 1.98
N GLU A 30 11.44 9.63 1.24
CA GLU A 30 12.61 9.98 0.41
C GLU A 30 12.21 10.35 -1.02
N SER A 31 11.05 9.88 -1.47
CA SER A 31 10.46 10.15 -2.77
C SER A 31 8.97 10.51 -2.66
N PRO A 32 8.38 11.14 -3.69
CA PRO A 32 6.94 11.46 -3.71
C PRO A 32 6.02 10.24 -3.65
N GLU A 33 6.58 9.05 -3.89
CA GLU A 33 5.88 7.78 -3.85
C GLU A 33 5.81 7.21 -2.43
N ASP A 34 6.72 7.60 -1.54
CA ASP A 34 6.87 7.02 -0.22
C ASP A 34 5.83 7.58 0.77
N LEU A 35 5.31 6.71 1.61
CA LEU A 35 4.41 7.08 2.69
C LEU A 35 5.23 7.56 3.89
N MET A 36 5.04 8.83 4.26
CA MET A 36 5.53 9.36 5.53
C MET A 36 4.59 8.96 6.66
N PHE A 37 5.16 8.56 7.80
CA PHE A 37 4.42 8.25 9.03
C PHE A 37 5.33 8.39 10.24
N LEU A 38 4.73 8.63 11.40
CA LEU A 38 5.41 8.63 12.69
C LEU A 38 5.18 7.31 13.42
N LYS A 39 6.03 7.02 14.39
CA LYS A 39 5.82 5.90 15.31
C LYS A 39 4.42 5.96 15.91
N ASP A 40 3.79 4.79 16.02
CA ASP A 40 2.44 4.58 16.55
C ASP A 40 1.29 5.04 15.63
N ASP A 41 1.59 5.59 14.44
CA ASP A 41 0.56 5.88 13.44
C ASP A 41 -0.14 4.62 12.95
N ALA A 42 -1.46 4.73 12.78
CA ALA A 42 -2.28 3.68 12.20
C ALA A 42 -2.31 3.81 10.67
N ILE A 43 -1.82 2.78 10.00
CA ILE A 43 -1.75 2.72 8.54
C ILE A 43 -2.76 1.69 8.03
N ILE A 44 -3.58 2.09 7.05
CA ILE A 44 -4.46 1.16 6.34
C ILE A 44 -3.70 0.60 5.14
N VAL A 45 -3.58 -0.72 5.09
CA VAL A 45 -2.87 -1.42 4.01
C VAL A 45 -3.83 -1.59 2.84
N LEU A 46 -3.43 -1.12 1.66
CA LEU A 46 -4.26 -1.09 0.45
C LEU A 46 -3.92 -2.24 -0.49
N MET A 47 -2.64 -2.45 -0.76
CA MET A 47 -2.17 -3.56 -1.59
C MET A 47 -0.72 -3.92 -1.25
N GLN A 48 -0.34 -5.14 -1.58
CA GLN A 48 1.06 -5.55 -1.62
C GLN A 48 1.63 -5.18 -3.00
N LEU A 49 2.81 -4.55 -3.01
CA LEU A 49 3.52 -4.18 -4.23
C LEU A 49 4.51 -5.30 -4.60
N PRO A 50 4.67 -5.63 -5.89
CA PRO A 50 5.76 -6.51 -6.33
C PRO A 50 7.12 -5.83 -6.09
N GLU A 51 8.16 -6.60 -5.71
CA GLU A 51 9.48 -6.04 -5.38
C GLU A 51 10.17 -5.33 -6.57
N ASP A 52 9.76 -5.65 -7.81
CA ASP A 52 10.40 -5.20 -9.05
C ASP A 52 9.93 -3.81 -9.54
N THR A 53 9.05 -3.10 -8.83
CA THR A 53 8.54 -1.79 -9.30
C THR A 53 9.52 -0.63 -9.18
N ARG A 54 10.81 -0.87 -8.91
CA ARG A 54 11.82 0.20 -8.93
C ARG A 54 12.26 0.58 -10.34
N ASP A 55 12.09 -0.28 -11.34
CA ASP A 55 12.49 0.00 -12.72
C ASP A 55 11.58 -0.72 -13.75
N GLY A 56 10.42 -0.14 -14.06
CA GLY A 56 9.78 -0.17 -15.38
C GLY A 56 9.49 -1.47 -16.14
N GLU A 57 9.77 -2.67 -15.64
CA GLU A 57 9.56 -3.93 -16.37
C GLU A 57 8.40 -4.73 -15.77
N GLU A 58 7.31 -4.83 -16.54
CA GLU A 58 6.14 -5.65 -16.22
C GLU A 58 6.47 -7.15 -16.40
N THR A 59 7.33 -7.72 -15.55
CA THR A 59 7.58 -9.17 -15.55
C THR A 59 7.08 -9.82 -14.26
N SER A 60 6.37 -10.91 -14.47
CA SER A 60 5.57 -11.67 -13.53
C SER A 60 6.34 -12.32 -12.39
N SER A 61 5.61 -12.48 -11.28
CA SER A 61 5.75 -13.53 -10.25
C SER A 61 6.99 -13.50 -9.35
N GLY A 62 7.02 -12.51 -8.46
CA GLY A 62 7.83 -12.55 -7.24
C GLY A 62 7.07 -11.90 -6.09
N ALA A 63 6.17 -12.64 -5.45
CA ALA A 63 5.55 -12.16 -4.23
C ALA A 63 6.65 -12.10 -3.15
N GLY A 64 7.22 -10.91 -2.94
CA GLY A 64 7.98 -10.57 -1.73
C GLY A 64 7.04 -10.63 -0.52
N SER A 65 6.57 -11.84 -0.20
CA SER A 65 5.60 -12.14 0.83
C SER A 65 6.31 -12.24 2.16
N GLY A 66 6.20 -11.19 2.95
CA GLY A 66 6.70 -11.20 4.31
C GLY A 66 6.84 -9.82 4.93
N GLU A 67 7.45 -9.84 6.11
CA GLU A 67 7.84 -8.65 6.88
C GLU A 67 8.71 -7.67 6.06
N ASN A 68 9.46 -8.11 5.05
CA ASN A 68 10.31 -7.20 4.26
C ASN A 68 9.67 -6.69 2.96
N GLY A 69 8.41 -7.06 2.67
CA GLY A 69 7.74 -6.66 1.43
C GLY A 69 7.41 -5.16 1.35
N TRP A 70 7.14 -4.69 0.13
CA TRP A 70 6.61 -3.36 -0.13
C TRP A 70 5.09 -3.38 -0.19
N TYR A 71 4.47 -2.33 0.34
CA TYR A 71 3.02 -2.20 0.45
C TYR A 71 2.60 -0.79 0.07
N LEU A 72 1.40 -0.63 -0.48
CA LEU A 72 0.74 0.66 -0.59
C LEU A 72 -0.12 0.87 0.67
N GLY A 73 0.07 2.01 1.33
CA GLY A 73 -0.64 2.37 2.55
C GLY A 73 -1.39 3.70 2.43
N TYR A 74 -2.34 3.89 3.34
CA TYR A 74 -3.02 5.16 3.58
C TYR A 74 -2.78 5.59 5.02
N CYS A 75 -2.24 6.80 5.20
CA CYS A 75 -2.03 7.46 6.49
C CYS A 75 -2.41 8.93 6.36
N GLU A 76 -3.26 9.44 7.25
CA GLU A 76 -3.63 10.87 7.35
C GLU A 76 -4.03 11.58 6.03
N GLY A 77 -4.64 10.87 5.08
CA GLY A 77 -5.03 11.45 3.78
C GLY A 77 -4.00 11.29 2.66
N VAL A 78 -2.82 10.76 2.98
CA VAL A 78 -1.74 10.47 2.03
C VAL A 78 -1.77 8.99 1.65
N VAL A 79 -1.56 8.72 0.36
CA VAL A 79 -1.35 7.37 -0.18
C VAL A 79 0.07 7.28 -0.68
N GLY A 80 0.80 6.26 -0.24
CA GLY A 80 2.19 6.03 -0.61
C GLY A 80 2.67 4.63 -0.30
N ARG A 81 3.87 4.27 -0.76
CA ARG A 81 4.50 2.99 -0.49
C ARG A 81 5.23 2.98 0.85
N PHE A 82 5.23 1.85 1.54
CA PHE A 82 6.00 1.65 2.76
C PHE A 82 6.55 0.21 2.84
N GLN A 83 7.59 0.03 3.63
CA GLN A 83 8.18 -1.30 3.87
C GLN A 83 7.53 -1.98 5.08
N GLY A 84 7.20 -3.25 4.95
CA GLY A 84 6.60 -4.03 6.03
C GLY A 84 7.43 -4.05 7.32
N LYS A 85 8.77 -3.95 7.21
CA LYS A 85 9.69 -4.02 8.35
C LYS A 85 9.60 -2.79 9.25
N HIS A 86 8.95 -1.73 8.80
CA HIS A 86 8.72 -0.50 9.57
C HIS A 86 7.38 -0.48 10.30
N VAL A 87 6.60 -1.56 10.21
CA VAL A 87 5.26 -1.63 10.80
C VAL A 87 5.01 -2.96 11.51
N HIS A 88 4.00 -2.96 12.37
CA HIS A 88 3.43 -4.15 12.99
C HIS A 88 2.03 -4.40 12.42
N PHE A 89 1.85 -5.51 11.69
CA PHE A 89 0.54 -5.91 11.15
C PHE A 89 -0.36 -6.50 12.24
N HIS A 90 -1.59 -5.99 12.35
CA HIS A 90 -2.53 -6.43 13.40
C HIS A 90 -3.18 -7.78 13.11
N SER A 91 -3.17 -8.22 11.85
CA SER A 91 -3.75 -9.50 11.41
C SER A 91 -3.18 -9.91 10.05
N LYS A 92 -3.43 -11.15 9.63
CA LYS A 92 -3.13 -11.57 8.25
C LYS A 92 -3.88 -10.68 7.26
N LEU A 93 -3.13 -10.13 6.30
CA LEU A 93 -3.70 -9.33 5.22
C LEU A 93 -4.65 -10.16 4.37
N LYS A 94 -5.78 -9.57 3.99
CA LYS A 94 -6.71 -10.18 3.02
C LYS A 94 -5.98 -10.33 1.69
N ARG A 95 -6.26 -11.43 0.98
CA ARG A 95 -5.78 -11.61 -0.40
C ARG A 95 -6.34 -10.47 -1.26
N PRO A 96 -5.50 -9.72 -1.99
CA PRO A 96 -5.98 -8.69 -2.89
C PRO A 96 -6.86 -9.36 -3.95
N VAL A 97 -8.15 -9.01 -3.97
CA VAL A 97 -9.04 -9.38 -5.07
C VAL A 97 -8.91 -8.29 -6.13
N MET A 98 -7.90 -8.41 -7.00
CA MET A 98 -7.84 -7.61 -8.21
C MET A 98 -8.89 -8.13 -9.20
N THR A 99 -10.16 -7.76 -9.00
CA THR A 99 -11.11 -7.86 -10.11
C THR A 99 -10.75 -6.72 -11.06
N LYS A 100 -9.97 -7.02 -12.10
CA LYS A 100 -9.79 -6.15 -13.26
C LYS A 100 -11.18 -5.96 -13.85
N ARG A 101 -11.91 -4.93 -13.40
CA ARG A 101 -13.18 -4.57 -14.02
C ARG A 101 -12.78 -3.83 -15.28
N SER A 102 -12.65 -4.58 -16.38
CA SER A 102 -12.61 -4.04 -17.73
C SER A 102 -13.77 -3.05 -17.83
N SER A 103 -13.46 -1.75 -17.81
CA SER A 103 -14.43 -0.75 -18.22
C SER A 103 -14.55 -0.88 -19.72
N THR A 104 -15.46 -1.74 -20.17
CA THR A 104 -15.98 -1.66 -21.52
C THR A 104 -16.70 -0.32 -21.59
N ALA A 105 -16.07 0.65 -22.25
CA ALA A 105 -16.71 1.90 -22.61
C ALA A 105 -17.96 1.57 -23.45
N SER A 106 -19.06 2.26 -23.16
CA SER A 106 -20.21 2.40 -24.06
C SER A 106 -20.37 3.86 -24.38
#